data_AF-A0A418KIW8-F1
#
_entry.id   AF-A0A418KIW8-F1
#
_cell.length_a   1.000
_cell.length_b   1.000
_cell.length_c   1.000
_cell.angle_alpha   90.00
_cell.angle_beta   90.00
_cell.angle_gamma   90.00
#
_symmetry.space_group_name_H-M   'P 1'
#
loop_
_entity.id
_entity.type
_entity.pdbx_description
1 polymer ?
#
loop_
_entity_poly.entity_id
_entity_poly.type
_entity_poly.pdbx_seq_one_letter_code
_entity_poly.pdbx_strand_id
1 'polypeptide(L)'
;MTDAVEQGSIERELHVDAPPHVVYEVLSRPEHLRRWWPDDARFELVVGARGELMWRNTATGGSATVALTVVDADPPRRITYRSSSAESGSGGQPLLITFELLPERGGTRVRLVQTAFLADRAPSRR
;
A
#
# COMPACT_ATOMS: atom_id res chain seq x y z
N MET A 1 -14.87 -29.95 9.72
CA MET A 1 -15.06 -29.67 8.28
C MET A 1 -14.46 -28.30 8.05
N THR A 2 -13.35 -28.25 7.32
CA THR A 2 -12.44 -27.10 7.20
C THR A 2 -13.16 -25.92 6.56
N ASP A 3 -13.34 -24.83 7.30
CA ASP A 3 -13.76 -23.56 6.74
C ASP A 3 -12.56 -22.96 6.00
N ALA A 4 -12.66 -22.91 4.68
CA ALA A 4 -11.60 -22.45 3.81
C ALA A 4 -11.45 -20.93 3.96
N VAL A 5 -10.32 -20.50 4.50
CA VAL A 5 -9.90 -19.11 4.55
C VAL A 5 -9.75 -18.56 3.13
N GLU A 6 -10.69 -17.73 2.67
CA GLU A 6 -10.53 -17.01 1.41
C GLU A 6 -9.56 -15.84 1.60
N GLN A 7 -8.26 -16.12 1.43
CA GLN A 7 -7.21 -15.11 1.33
C GLN A 7 -7.33 -14.40 -0.03
N GLY A 8 -7.86 -13.18 -0.03
CA GLY A 8 -7.87 -12.34 -1.22
C GLY A 8 -6.49 -11.71 -1.46
N SER A 9 -5.80 -12.13 -2.51
CA SER A 9 -4.65 -11.42 -3.08
C SER A 9 -5.04 -10.85 -4.43
N ILE A 10 -4.68 -9.58 -4.67
CA ILE A 10 -4.78 -8.94 -5.98
C ILE A 10 -3.36 -8.73 -6.49
N GLU A 11 -3.10 -9.22 -7.70
CA GLU A 11 -1.83 -9.04 -8.40
C GLU A 11 -2.06 -8.26 -9.69
N ARG A 12 -1.20 -7.28 -9.95
CA ARG A 12 -1.17 -6.50 -11.18
C ARG A 12 0.26 -6.36 -11.66
N GLU A 13 0.48 -6.53 -12.95
CA GLU A 13 1.75 -6.17 -13.60
C GLU A 13 1.50 -5.04 -14.58
N LEU A 14 2.42 -4.07 -14.62
CA LEU A 14 2.37 -2.94 -15.54
C LEU A 14 3.78 -2.54 -15.97
N HIS A 15 3.93 -2.14 -17.22
CA HIS A 15 5.18 -1.58 -17.74
C HIS A 15 5.19 -0.06 -17.56
N VAL A 16 6.32 0.48 -17.10
CA VAL A 16 6.58 1.92 -16.98
C VAL A 16 7.81 2.26 -17.80
N ASP A 17 7.69 3.23 -18.72
CA ASP A 17 8.78 3.77 -19.54
C ASP A 17 9.68 4.71 -18.72
N ALA A 18 10.29 4.14 -17.68
CA ALA A 18 11.25 4.79 -16.80
C ALA A 18 12.16 3.74 -16.14
N PRO A 19 13.42 4.06 -15.83
CA PRO A 19 14.30 3.13 -15.12
C PRO A 19 13.85 2.91 -13.67
N PRO A 20 14.20 1.77 -13.03
CA PRO A 20 13.66 1.39 -11.72
C PRO A 20 13.88 2.42 -10.62
N HIS A 21 15.01 3.14 -10.63
CA HIS A 21 15.30 4.17 -9.62
C HIS A 21 14.34 5.35 -9.69
N VAL A 22 13.88 5.74 -10.88
CA VAL A 22 12.88 6.81 -11.04
C VAL A 22 11.51 6.34 -10.56
N VAL A 23 11.12 5.13 -10.90
CA VAL A 23 9.86 4.54 -10.43
C VAL A 23 9.87 4.40 -8.91
N TYR A 24 10.98 3.95 -8.34
CA TYR A 24 11.19 3.86 -6.89
C TYR A 24 11.06 5.23 -6.23
N GLU A 25 11.67 6.27 -6.79
CA GLU A 25 11.58 7.64 -6.28
C GLU A 25 10.12 8.14 -6.24
N VAL A 26 9.35 7.88 -7.30
CA VAL A 26 7.93 8.22 -7.37
C VAL A 26 7.11 7.50 -6.30
N LEU A 27 7.43 6.23 -6.02
CA LEU A 27 6.72 5.42 -5.03
C LEU A 27 7.15 5.68 -3.58
N SER A 28 8.32 6.27 -3.36
CA SER A 28 8.91 6.45 -2.03
C SER A 28 8.75 7.85 -1.45
N ARG A 29 8.44 8.84 -2.28
CA ARG A 29 8.37 10.24 -1.86
C ARG A 29 6.93 10.73 -1.74
N PRO A 30 6.49 11.23 -0.57
CA PRO A 30 5.13 11.74 -0.39
C PRO A 30 4.75 12.81 -1.42
N GLU A 31 5.65 13.72 -1.74
CA GLU A 31 5.45 14.76 -2.75
C GLU A 31 5.22 14.23 -4.16
N HIS A 32 5.66 13.01 -4.46
CA HIS A 32 5.40 12.36 -5.75
C HIS A 32 4.10 11.57 -5.71
N LEU A 33 3.81 10.85 -4.63
CA LEU A 33 2.55 10.12 -4.48
C LEU A 33 1.32 11.02 -4.57
N ARG A 34 1.36 12.21 -3.94
CA ARG A 34 0.29 13.23 -3.97
C ARG A 34 -0.17 13.64 -5.38
N ARG A 35 0.63 13.36 -6.41
CA ARG A 35 0.32 13.76 -7.79
C ARG A 35 -0.55 12.76 -8.54
N TRP A 36 -0.68 11.52 -8.04
CA TRP A 36 -1.36 10.47 -8.80
C TRP A 36 -2.14 9.46 -7.95
N TRP A 37 -1.90 9.37 -6.63
CA TRP A 37 -2.53 8.35 -5.78
C TRP A 37 -3.43 8.94 -4.67
N PRO A 38 -2.92 9.48 -3.55
CA PRO A 38 -3.75 10.25 -2.61
C PRO A 38 -3.73 11.75 -2.90
N ASP A 39 -4.66 12.49 -2.29
CA ASP A 39 -4.65 13.96 -2.28
C ASP A 39 -3.56 14.53 -1.34
N ASP A 40 -3.33 13.88 -0.19
CA ASP A 40 -2.22 14.19 0.72
C ASP A 40 -1.54 12.89 1.20
N ALA A 41 -0.25 12.96 1.46
CA ALA A 41 0.57 11.85 1.96
C ALA A 41 1.61 12.40 2.93
N ARG A 42 1.78 11.78 4.09
CA ARG A 42 2.79 12.18 5.08
C ARG A 42 3.42 10.94 5.69
N PHE A 43 4.67 10.68 5.33
CA PHE A 43 5.47 9.59 5.88
C PHE A 43 6.95 9.83 5.54
N GLU A 44 7.82 9.12 6.24
CA GLU A 44 9.22 8.97 5.86
C GLU A 44 9.41 7.55 5.31
N LEU A 45 10.25 7.39 4.28
CA LEU A 45 10.60 6.06 3.75
C LEU A 45 11.68 5.39 4.65
N VAL A 46 11.30 5.13 5.90
CA VAL A 46 12.14 4.42 6.88
C VAL A 46 11.34 3.23 7.39
N VAL A 47 11.90 2.03 7.35
CA VAL A 47 11.22 0.82 7.81
C VAL A 47 10.75 1.00 9.26
N GLY A 48 9.47 0.70 9.51
CA GLY A 48 8.79 0.90 10.78
C GLY A 48 8.21 2.30 11.00
N ALA A 49 8.55 3.29 10.15
CA ALA A 49 7.96 4.62 10.23
C ALA A 49 6.45 4.57 9.96
N ARG A 50 5.72 5.36 10.73
CA ARG A 50 4.28 5.54 10.59
C ARG A 50 3.99 6.82 9.82
N GLY A 51 2.90 6.81 9.09
CA GLY A 51 2.41 7.95 8.35
C GLY A 51 0.93 7.84 8.05
N GLU A 52 0.46 8.73 7.19
CA GLU A 52 -0.93 8.83 6.79
C GLU A 52 -1.06 9.16 5.30
N LEU A 53 -2.10 8.61 4.68
CA LEU A 53 -2.55 8.95 3.33
C LEU A 53 -3.98 9.47 3.43
N MET A 54 -4.31 10.53 2.71
CA MET A 54 -5.62 11.18 2.75
C MET A 54 -6.21 11.33 1.35
N TRP A 55 -7.51 11.00 1.23
CA TRP A 55 -8.31 11.21 0.03
C TRP A 55 -9.46 12.14 0.32
N ARG A 56 -9.66 13.16 -0.51
CA ARG A 56 -10.82 14.06 -0.43
C ARG A 56 -11.99 13.45 -1.18
N ASN A 57 -13.16 13.44 -0.55
CA ASN A 57 -14.40 13.07 -1.19
C ASN A 57 -15.08 14.35 -1.70
N THR A 58 -14.93 14.63 -2.99
CA THR A 58 -15.54 15.82 -3.61
C THR A 58 -17.06 15.73 -3.71
N ALA A 59 -17.64 14.53 -3.64
CA ALA A 59 -19.09 14.34 -3.70
C ALA A 59 -19.77 14.63 -2.34
N THR A 60 -19.11 14.30 -1.22
CA THR A 60 -19.66 14.51 0.13
C THR A 60 -19.04 15.71 0.86
N GLY A 61 -17.95 16.27 0.33
CA GLY A 61 -17.17 17.31 1.02
C GLY A 61 -16.32 16.78 2.18
N GLY A 62 -16.31 15.47 2.43
CA GLY A 62 -15.51 14.84 3.48
C GLY A 62 -14.10 14.43 3.04
N SER A 63 -13.36 13.77 3.93
CA SER A 63 -12.05 13.19 3.63
C SER A 63 -11.87 11.87 4.37
N ALA A 64 -11.27 10.89 3.70
CA ALA A 64 -10.88 9.62 4.32
C ALA A 64 -9.37 9.62 4.57
N THR A 65 -8.97 9.23 5.79
CA THR A 65 -7.55 9.07 6.16
C THR A 65 -7.23 7.62 6.47
N VAL A 66 -6.10 7.15 5.97
CA VAL A 66 -5.60 5.78 6.15
C VAL A 66 -4.22 5.85 6.78
N ALA A 67 -4.02 5.10 7.87
CA ALA A 67 -2.71 4.97 8.48
C ALA A 67 -1.81 4.11 7.58
N LEU A 68 -0.56 4.52 7.43
CA LEU A 68 0.47 3.86 6.65
C LEU A 68 1.62 3.44 7.57
N THR A 69 2.22 2.29 7.33
CA THR A 69 3.51 1.89 7.91
C THR A 69 4.41 1.38 6.81
N VAL A 70 5.66 1.82 6.76
CA VAL A 70 6.67 1.25 5.87
C VAL A 70 7.13 -0.08 6.45
N VAL A 71 6.92 -1.17 5.72
CA VAL A 71 7.27 -2.54 6.17
C VAL A 71 8.60 -2.98 5.60
N ASP A 72 8.87 -2.65 4.35
CA ASP A 72 10.11 -2.99 3.65
C ASP A 72 10.48 -1.88 2.68
N ALA A 73 11.78 -1.61 2.54
CA ALA A 73 12.32 -0.64 1.60
C ALA A 73 13.71 -1.12 1.14
N ASP A 74 13.78 -1.62 -0.10
CA ASP A 74 15.01 -2.08 -0.75
C ASP A 74 15.20 -1.28 -2.06
N PRO A 75 15.91 -0.15 -2.04
CA PRO A 75 16.08 0.67 -3.24
C PRO A 75 17.03 0.02 -4.28
N PRO A 76 16.71 0.07 -5.58
CA PRO A 76 15.48 0.57 -6.22
C PRO A 76 14.50 -0.56 -6.57
N ARG A 77 14.49 -1.66 -5.81
CA ARG A 77 13.86 -2.94 -6.20
C ARG A 77 12.50 -3.18 -5.58
N ARG A 78 12.28 -2.75 -4.33
CA ARG A 78 11.06 -3.11 -3.61
C ARG A 78 10.65 -2.09 -2.55
N ILE A 79 9.34 -1.86 -2.44
CA ILE A 79 8.73 -1.15 -1.32
C ILE A 79 7.49 -1.93 -0.87
N THR A 80 7.35 -2.12 0.43
CA THR A 80 6.14 -2.68 1.03
C THR A 80 5.55 -1.71 2.05
N TYR A 81 4.27 -1.41 1.87
CA TYR A 81 3.47 -0.63 2.80
C TYR A 81 2.42 -1.50 3.48
N ARG A 82 2.16 -1.24 4.75
CA ARG A 82 0.97 -1.71 5.44
C ARG A 82 0.02 -0.55 5.63
N SER A 83 -1.24 -0.70 5.22
CA SER A 83 -2.28 0.31 5.39
C SER A 83 -3.45 -0.20 6.23
N SER A 84 -4.01 0.66 7.08
CA SER A 84 -5.22 0.38 7.84
C SER A 84 -6.12 1.61 7.89
N SER A 85 -7.41 1.45 7.60
CA SER A 85 -8.37 2.57 7.63
C SER A 85 -8.53 3.11 9.06
N ALA A 86 -8.40 4.42 9.23
CA ALA A 86 -8.68 5.06 10.52
C ALA A 86 -10.20 5.15 10.79
N GLU A 87 -10.98 5.29 9.73
CA GLU A 87 -12.44 5.39 9.79
C GLU A 87 -13.07 4.01 9.72
N SER A 88 -13.26 3.39 10.88
CA SER A 88 -14.44 2.61 11.23
C SER A 88 -14.20 1.92 12.57
N GLY A 89 -15.14 2.10 13.51
CA GLY A 89 -15.26 1.23 14.69
C GLY A 89 -15.45 -0.25 14.35
N SER A 90 -15.56 -0.60 13.06
CA SER A 90 -15.39 -1.94 12.51
C SER A 90 -13.98 -2.06 11.93
N GLY A 91 -13.06 -2.76 12.61
CA GLY A 91 -11.68 -2.98 12.21
C GLY A 91 -11.50 -3.41 10.75
N GLY A 92 -11.29 -2.43 9.87
CA GLY A 92 -10.88 -2.64 8.49
C GLY A 92 -9.58 -3.44 8.48
N GLN A 93 -9.58 -4.55 7.74
CA GLN A 93 -8.45 -5.47 7.73
C GLN A 93 -7.21 -4.73 7.19
N PRO A 94 -6.04 -4.87 7.82
CA PRO A 94 -4.83 -4.26 7.30
C PRO A 94 -4.50 -4.88 5.93
N LEU A 95 -4.17 -4.01 4.98
CA LEU A 95 -3.70 -4.41 3.66
C LEU A 95 -2.17 -4.29 3.62
N LEU A 96 -1.52 -5.30 3.05
CA LEU A 96 -0.11 -5.24 2.69
C LEU A 96 0.00 -4.99 1.19
N ILE A 97 0.68 -3.91 0.80
CA ILE A 97 0.85 -3.46 -0.57
C ILE A 97 2.33 -3.53 -0.89
N THR A 98 2.72 -4.42 -1.80
CA THR A 98 4.11 -4.60 -2.23
C THR A 98 4.28 -4.20 -3.68
N PHE A 99 5.25 -3.34 -3.95
CA PHE A 99 5.72 -2.98 -5.28
C PHE A 99 7.07 -3.63 -5.51
N GLU A 100 7.17 -4.55 -6.47
CA GLU A 100 8.44 -5.09 -6.97
C GLU A 100 8.77 -4.43 -8.32
N LEU A 101 9.98 -3.91 -8.45
CA LEU A 101 10.47 -3.17 -9.61
C LEU A 101 11.52 -4.01 -10.33
N LEU A 102 11.14 -4.58 -11.47
CA LEU A 102 12.03 -5.41 -12.29
C LEU A 102 12.50 -4.60 -13.50
N PRO A 103 13.81 -4.45 -13.74
CA PRO A 103 14.29 -3.81 -14.95
C PRO A 103 13.87 -4.62 -16.18
N GLU A 104 13.39 -3.91 -17.21
CA GLU A 104 13.01 -4.48 -18.51
C GLU A 104 13.63 -3.64 -19.63
N ARG A 105 13.74 -4.20 -20.84
CA ARG A 105 14.12 -3.42 -22.01
C ARG A 105 13.13 -2.27 -22.18
N GLY A 106 13.64 -1.03 -22.13
CA GLY A 106 12.83 0.17 -22.30
C GLY A 106 12.14 0.66 -21.03
N GLY A 107 12.39 0.09 -19.85
CA GLY A 107 11.78 0.63 -18.64
C GLY A 107 11.81 -0.32 -17.45
N THR A 108 10.70 -0.35 -16.72
CA THR A 108 10.51 -1.13 -15.50
C THR A 108 9.18 -1.86 -15.56
N ARG A 109 9.20 -3.17 -15.33
CA ARG A 109 8.00 -3.92 -15.00
C ARG A 109 7.74 -3.78 -13.52
N VAL A 110 6.60 -3.19 -13.17
CA VAL A 110 6.13 -3.06 -11.80
C VAL A 110 5.14 -4.18 -11.52
N ARG A 111 5.45 -5.03 -10.54
CA ARG A 111 4.52 -5.99 -9.99
C ARG A 111 3.96 -5.45 -8.68
N LEU A 112 2.65 -5.23 -8.66
CA LEU A 112 1.89 -4.79 -7.50
C LEU A 112 1.14 -5.99 -6.92
N VAL A 113 1.41 -6.29 -5.67
CA VAL A 113 0.70 -7.33 -4.90
C VAL A 113 0.01 -6.66 -3.71
N GLN A 114 -1.30 -6.83 -3.61
CA GLN A 114 -2.10 -6.37 -2.48
C GLN A 114 -2.73 -7.58 -1.79
N THR A 115 -2.38 -7.80 -0.52
CA THR A 115 -2.88 -8.91 0.29
C THR A 115 -3.68 -8.39 1.48
N ALA A 116 -4.90 -8.90 1.67
CA ALA A 116 -5.66 -8.66 2.88
C ALA A 116 -5.29 -9.67 3.97
N PHE A 117 -4.91 -9.20 5.15
CA PHE A 117 -4.74 -10.06 6.32
C PHE A 117 -6.07 -10.20 7.05
N LEU A 118 -6.66 -11.40 7.05
CA LEU A 118 -7.69 -11.74 8.01
C LEU A 118 -7.04 -11.77 9.41
N ALA A 119 -7.37 -10.82 10.27
CA ALA A 119 -7.05 -10.92 11.68
C ALA A 119 -7.83 -12.12 12.25
N ASP A 120 -7.11 -13.06 12.85
CA ASP A 120 -7.69 -14.17 13.61
C ASP A 120 -8.75 -13.60 14.56
N ARG A 121 -10.00 -14.04 14.40
CA ARG A 121 -11.06 -13.73 15.34
C ARG A 121 -10.72 -14.53 16.60
N ALA A 122 -10.10 -13.87 17.58
CA ALA A 122 -9.77 -14.49 18.86
C ALA A 122 -10.97 -15.30 19.39
N PRO A 123 -10.77 -16.56 19.84
CA PRO A 123 -11.87 -17.41 20.25
C PRO A 123 -12.64 -16.74 21.38
N SER A 124 -13.95 -16.59 21.19
CA SER A 124 -14.86 -16.12 22.22
C SER A 124 -14.76 -17.07 23.42
N ARG A 125 -14.07 -16.60 24.46
CA ARG A 125 -13.93 -17.32 25.73
C ARG A 125 -15.31 -17.35 26.40
N ARG A 126 -15.94 -18.52 26.43
CA ARG A 126 -17.05 -18.85 27.34
C ARG A 126 -16.47 -19.57 28.55
#